data_AF-A0A509LGS1-F1
#
_entry.id   AF-A0A509LGS1-F1
#
_cell.length_a   1.000
_cell.length_b   1.000
_cell.length_c   1.000
_cell.angle_alpha   90.00
_cell.angle_beta   90.00
_cell.angle_gamma   90.00
#
_symmetry.space_group_name_H-M   'P 1'
#
loop_
_entity.id
_entity.type
_entity.pdbx_description
1 polymer ?
#
loop_
_entity_poly.entity_id
_entity_poly.type
_entity_poly.pdbx_seq_one_letter_code
_entity_poly.pdbx_strand_id
1 'polypeptide(L)' 'MDADSVRTDIAVWEEAGWEDMTAAEQALWGKLGWDADSWEGEAKQPASEDKYWKSLNADEQAAATALGYTKANWDEE' A
#
# COMPACT_ATOMS: atom_id res chain seq x y z
N MET A 1 -5.97 20.60 8.99
CA MET A 1 -5.24 19.43 8.46
C MET A 1 -6.17 18.28 8.68
N ASP A 2 -6.89 17.91 7.63
CA ASP A 2 -7.91 16.87 7.67
C ASP A 2 -7.22 15.56 8.02
N ALA A 3 -7.44 15.05 9.23
CA ALA A 3 -6.87 13.79 9.72
C ALA A 3 -7.41 12.54 8.97
N ASP A 4 -8.08 12.77 7.85
CA ASP A 4 -8.79 11.80 7.01
C ASP A 4 -8.18 11.70 5.60
N SER A 5 -7.15 12.51 5.28
CA SER A 5 -6.55 12.48 3.95
C SER A 5 -5.50 11.37 3.86
N VAL A 6 -5.76 10.42 2.97
CA VAL A 6 -4.79 9.38 2.58
C VAL A 6 -3.51 10.06 2.07
N ARG A 7 -2.36 9.66 2.61
CA ARG A 7 -1.06 10.11 2.10
C ARG A 7 -0.87 9.55 0.69
N THR A 8 -0.24 10.33 -0.18
CA THR A 8 0.01 9.91 -1.58
C THR A 8 1.47 10.07 -1.97
N ASP A 9 2.33 10.45 -1.03
CA ASP A 9 3.77 10.51 -1.25
C ASP A 9 4.33 9.13 -0.92
N ILE A 10 4.75 8.40 -1.97
CA ILE A 10 5.13 6.99 -1.83
C ILE A 10 6.35 6.79 -0.92
N ALA A 11 7.21 7.81 -0.77
CA ALA A 11 8.38 7.72 0.09
C ALA A 11 8.01 7.64 1.58
N VAL A 12 6.79 8.05 1.96
CA VAL A 12 6.32 7.96 3.34
C VAL A 12 6.08 6.51 3.75
N TRP A 13 5.77 5.62 2.81
CA TRP A 13 5.45 4.23 3.13
C TRP A 13 6.65 3.45 3.65
N GLU A 14 7.85 3.77 3.18
CA GLU A 14 9.12 3.19 3.66
C GLU A 14 9.42 3.52 5.14
N GLU A 15 8.86 4.62 5.65
CA GLU A 15 9.10 5.11 7.02
C GLU A 15 7.88 4.96 7.94
N ALA A 16 6.71 4.61 7.38
CA ALA A 16 5.46 4.54 8.13
C ALA A 16 5.33 3.18 8.84
N GLY A 17 5.09 3.22 10.15
CA GLY A 17 4.60 2.05 10.89
C GLY A 17 3.11 1.83 10.63
N TRP A 18 2.65 0.58 10.72
CA TRP A 18 1.24 0.23 10.47
C TRP A 18 0.29 0.98 11.43
N GLU A 19 0.69 1.17 12.69
CA GLU A 19 -0.10 1.86 13.71
C GLU A 19 -0.19 3.39 13.49
N ASP A 20 0.74 3.97 12.72
CA ASP A 20 0.75 5.40 12.35
C ASP A 20 -0.11 5.71 11.11
N MET A 21 -0.67 4.67 10.50
CA MET A 21 -1.62 4.77 9.40
C MET A 21 -3.04 5.00 9.91
N THR A 22 -3.79 5.80 9.17
CA THR A 22 -5.23 5.92 9.33
C THR A 22 -5.93 4.62 8.92
N ALA A 23 -7.15 4.42 9.41
CA ALA A 23 -7.96 3.26 9.02
C ALA A 23 -8.22 3.20 7.50
N ALA A 24 -8.24 4.36 6.81
CA ALA A 24 -8.38 4.41 5.36
C ALA A 24 -7.13 3.89 4.65
N GLU A 25 -5.93 4.29 5.09
CA GLU A 25 -4.66 3.80 4.54
C GLU A 25 -4.50 2.30 4.79
N GLN A 26 -4.75 1.83 6.01
CA GLN A 26 -4.73 0.40 6.34
C GLN A 26 -5.72 -0.40 5.47
N ALA A 27 -6.92 0.15 5.22
CA ALA A 27 -7.89 -0.52 4.36
C ALA A 27 -7.45 -0.59 2.89
N LEU A 28 -6.68 0.38 2.41
CA LEU A 28 -6.12 0.36 1.05
C LEU A 28 -4.98 -0.64 0.95
N TRP A 29 -4.04 -0.64 1.90
CA TRP A 29 -2.98 -1.64 2.01
C TRP A 29 -3.55 -3.07 2.17
N GLY A 30 -4.63 -3.21 2.92
CA GLY A 30 -5.38 -4.47 3.04
C GLY A 30 -5.94 -5.02 1.73
N LYS A 31 -6.26 -4.16 0.74
CA LYS A 31 -6.67 -4.60 -0.60
C LYS A 31 -5.52 -5.16 -1.42
N LEU A 32 -4.30 -4.71 -1.13
CA LEU A 32 -3.06 -5.29 -1.66
C LEU A 32 -2.69 -6.57 -0.88
N GLY A 33 -3.35 -6.85 0.23
CA GLY A 33 -3.16 -8.03 1.06
C GLY A 33 -2.23 -7.81 2.23
N TRP A 34 -1.81 -6.57 2.48
CA TRP A 34 -1.01 -6.21 3.65
C TRP A 34 -1.88 -6.15 4.90
N ASP A 35 -1.28 -6.58 6.00
CA ASP A 35 -1.76 -6.42 7.36
C ASP A 35 -0.59 -6.02 8.27
N ALA A 36 -0.90 -5.69 9.53
CA ALA A 36 0.10 -5.26 10.51
C ALA A 36 1.28 -6.24 10.63
N ASP A 37 1.01 -7.55 10.70
CA ASP A 37 2.05 -8.55 10.87
C ASP A 37 2.96 -8.59 9.63
N SER A 38 2.39 -8.56 8.42
CA SER A 38 3.17 -8.55 7.19
C SER A 38 3.96 -7.25 6.98
N TRP A 39 3.41 -6.12 7.40
CA TRP A 39 4.00 -4.79 7.28
C TRP A 39 5.22 -4.63 8.19
N GLU A 40 5.11 -5.07 9.44
CA GLU A 40 6.18 -5.01 10.44
C GLU A 40 7.22 -6.15 10.28
N GLY A 41 7.05 -7.00 9.27
CA GLY A 41 7.96 -8.12 8.97
C GLY A 41 7.80 -9.33 9.91
N GLU A 42 6.71 -9.40 10.67
CA GLU A 42 6.34 -10.53 11.52
C GLU A 42 5.69 -11.68 10.72
N ALA A 43 5.12 -11.36 9.55
CA ALA A 43 4.56 -12.31 8.61
C ALA A 43 5.14 -12.14 7.19
N LYS A 44 4.78 -13.06 6.30
CA LYS A 44 5.19 -13.01 4.90
C LYS A 44 4.46 -11.86 4.19
N GLN A 45 5.19 -11.09 3.38
CA GLN A 45 4.63 -10.08 2.48
C GLN A 45 3.55 -10.68 1.56
N PRO A 46 2.52 -9.89 1.21
CA PRO A 46 1.45 -10.34 0.33
C PRO A 46 1.94 -10.58 -1.09
N ALA A 47 1.16 -11.36 -1.83
CA ALA A 47 1.46 -11.68 -3.23
C ALA A 47 1.42 -10.44 -4.15
N SER A 48 0.89 -9.29 -3.72
CA SER A 48 0.97 -8.05 -4.48
C SER A 48 2.40 -7.58 -4.68
N GLU A 49 3.28 -7.84 -3.71
CA GLU A 49 4.68 -7.39 -3.73
C GLU A 49 5.47 -8.00 -4.89
N ASP A 50 5.14 -9.24 -5.26
CA ASP A 50 5.79 -9.95 -6.37
C ASP A 50 5.13 -9.67 -7.74
N LYS A 51 4.05 -8.87 -7.79
CA LYS A 51 3.29 -8.62 -9.02
C LYS A 51 3.72 -7.32 -9.67
N TYR A 52 3.99 -7.38 -10.97
CA TYR A 52 3.90 -6.19 -11.82
C TYR A 52 2.48 -5.59 -11.79
N TRP A 53 2.36 -4.28 -11.97
CA TRP A 53 1.10 -3.54 -11.99
C TRP A 53 0.04 -4.20 -12.88
N LYS A 54 0.45 -4.68 -14.07
CA LYS A 54 -0.45 -5.34 -15.03
C LYS A 54 -1.03 -6.67 -14.53
N SER A 55 -0.40 -7.26 -13.53
CA SER A 55 -0.79 -8.53 -12.89
C SER A 55 -1.64 -8.31 -11.64
N LEU A 56 -1.70 -7.07 -11.13
CA LEU A 56 -2.67 -6.67 -10.11
C LEU A 56 -4.09 -6.75 -10.66
N ASN A 57 -5.03 -7.14 -9.82
CA ASN A 57 -6.46 -7.06 -10.13
C ASN A 57 -6.96 -5.60 -10.02
N ALA A 58 -8.21 -5.35 -10.42
CA ALA A 58 -8.76 -4.00 -10.46
C ALA A 58 -8.83 -3.31 -9.08
N ASP A 59 -9.11 -4.07 -8.01
CA ASP A 59 -9.16 -3.53 -6.65
C ASP A 59 -7.76 -3.21 -6.12
N GLU A 60 -6.78 -4.07 -6.42
CA GLU A 60 -5.37 -3.85 -6.10
C GLU A 60 -4.84 -2.58 -6.80
N GLN A 61 -5.10 -2.42 -8.10
CA GLN A 61 -4.68 -1.22 -8.85
C GLN A 61 -5.35 0.05 -8.33
N ALA A 62 -6.65 -0.01 -8.02
CA ALA A 62 -7.37 1.13 -7.47
C ALA A 62 -6.83 1.52 -6.08
N ALA A 63 -6.47 0.54 -5.26
CA ALA A 63 -5.86 0.76 -3.95
C ALA A 63 -4.47 1.39 -4.07
N ALA A 64 -3.59 0.81 -4.90
CA ALA A 64 -2.26 1.35 -5.18
C ALA A 64 -2.34 2.80 -5.69
N THR A 65 -3.28 3.08 -6.61
CA THR A 65 -3.51 4.45 -7.11
C THR A 65 -3.93 5.41 -6.01
N ALA A 66 -4.81 4.99 -5.10
CA ALA A 66 -5.25 5.82 -3.97
C ALA A 66 -4.12 6.09 -2.96
N LEU A 67 -3.14 5.18 -2.84
CA LEU A 67 -1.93 5.30 -2.04
C LEU A 67 -0.82 6.13 -2.73
N GLY A 68 -1.06 6.63 -3.95
CA GLY A 68 -0.12 7.46 -4.71
C GLY A 68 0.78 6.69 -5.69
N TYR A 69 0.65 5.37 -5.77
CA TYR A 69 1.37 4.59 -6.76
C TYR A 69 0.81 4.81 -8.17
N THR A 70 1.71 4.74 -9.13
CA THR A 70 1.43 4.69 -10.55
C THR A 70 2.04 3.42 -11.10
N LYS A 71 1.60 2.99 -12.28
CA LYS A 71 2.23 1.84 -12.94
C LYS A 71 3.75 1.97 -13.07
N ALA A 72 4.26 3.19 -13.31
CA ALA A 72 5.69 3.41 -13.48
C ALA A 72 6.44 3.13 -12.17
N ASN A 73 6.10 3.86 -11.09
CA ASN A 73 6.79 3.68 -9.82
C ASN A 73 6.58 2.28 -9.21
N TRP A 74 5.39 1.68 -9.36
CA TRP A 74 5.14 0.33 -8.87
C TRP A 74 6.02 -0.72 -9.54
N ASP A 75 6.20 -0.63 -10.86
CA ASP A 75 7.03 -1.58 -11.61
C ASP A 75 8.55 -1.26 -11.51
N GLU A 76 8.92 -0.14 -10.87
CA GLU A 76 10.31 0.34 -10.70
C GLU A 76 10.89 0.09 -9.29
N GLU A 77 10.06 -0.26 -8.31
CA GLU A 77 10.45 -0.72 -6.96
C GLU A 77 11.05 -2.14 -7.02
#